data_AF-A0A7Y7QTG3-F1
#
_entry.id   AF-A0A7Y7QTG3-F1
#
_cell.length_a   1.000
_cell.length_b   1.000
_cell.length_c   1.000
_cell.angle_alpha   90.00
_cell.angle_beta   90.00
_cell.angle_gamma   90.00
#
_symmetry.space_group_name_H-M   'P 1'
#
loop_
_entity.id
_entity.type
_entity.pdbx_description
1 polymer ?
#
loop_
_entity_poly.entity_id
_entity_poly.type
_entity_poly.pdbx_seq_one_letter_code
_entity_poly.pdbx_strand_id
1 'polypeptide(L)'
;MMLRDPTGLAIWCKRLAWLWLATEGILALSCIGEIYILGGLGSPPGTAEAIEDAADISALASLPYMLAYIVCGILVARWIHRINRNAHHWSDKMTVGPKWNVGWFFVPFANLWMPFAGIRQTRGATIDSENPDSVPVPDWMRLWWGFWLASTLLGNLTFRLSVAAKTPESLIAVDWLYVLSLVLDVPLTILLCRLLADISTLQSQRTAREADMSGAETSPPA
;
A
#
# COMPACT_ATOMS: atom_id res chain seq x y z
N MET A 1 -10.81 11.60 23.89
CA MET A 1 -10.87 10.42 22.98
C MET A 1 -9.77 9.45 23.39
N MET A 2 -10.02 8.13 23.47
CA MET A 2 -8.97 7.19 23.91
C MET A 2 -7.99 6.90 22.78
N LEU A 3 -6.69 7.17 23.01
CA LEU A 3 -5.60 6.79 22.10
C LEU A 3 -5.57 5.27 21.91
N ARG A 4 -5.26 4.80 20.69
CA ARG A 4 -5.10 3.37 20.41
C ARG A 4 -3.75 3.10 19.77
N ASP A 5 -2.95 2.24 20.37
CA ASP A 5 -1.65 1.84 19.81
C ASP A 5 -1.80 1.31 18.36
N PRO A 6 -1.13 1.93 17.37
CA PRO A 6 -1.13 1.46 15.99
C PRO A 6 -0.16 0.31 15.72
N THR A 7 0.78 0.02 16.63
CA THR A 7 1.93 -0.87 16.38
C THR A 7 1.51 -2.29 16.03
N GLY A 8 0.62 -2.91 16.81
CA GLY A 8 0.14 -4.27 16.53
C GLY A 8 -0.54 -4.38 15.16
N LEU A 9 -1.32 -3.37 14.76
CA LEU A 9 -1.96 -3.33 13.44
C LEU A 9 -0.94 -3.13 12.33
N ALA A 10 0.07 -2.29 12.54
CA ALA A 10 1.16 -2.07 11.58
C ALA A 10 1.97 -3.35 11.31
N ILE A 11 2.20 -4.19 12.32
CA ILE A 11 2.87 -5.49 12.15
C ILE A 11 2.05 -6.39 11.21
N TRP A 12 0.74 -6.49 11.40
CA TRP A 12 -0.13 -7.26 10.50
C TRP A 12 -0.18 -6.68 9.09
N CYS A 13 -0.23 -5.35 8.95
CA CYS A 13 -0.15 -4.69 7.64
C CYS A 13 1.14 -5.07 6.91
N LYS A 14 2.30 -5.03 7.59
CA LYS A 14 3.59 -5.42 7.00
C LYS A 14 3.61 -6.88 6.56
N ARG A 15 3.15 -7.80 7.41
CA ARG A 15 3.08 -9.24 7.08
C ARG A 15 2.23 -9.48 5.84
N LEU A 16 1.08 -8.82 5.78
CA LEU A 16 0.14 -8.99 4.68
C LEU A 16 0.63 -8.31 3.39
N ALA A 17 1.35 -7.19 3.48
CA ALA A 17 2.01 -6.58 2.33
C ALA A 17 3.06 -7.51 1.71
N TRP A 18 3.88 -8.18 2.52
CA TRP A 18 4.82 -9.19 2.02
C TRP A 18 4.13 -10.44 1.47
N LEU A 19 3.04 -10.89 2.10
CA LEU A 19 2.24 -12.00 1.56
C LEU A 19 1.65 -11.65 0.20
N TRP A 20 1.11 -10.44 0.06
CA TRP A 20 0.58 -9.93 -1.21
C TRP A 20 1.69 -9.88 -2.28
N LEU A 21 2.85 -9.33 -1.97
CA LEU A 21 3.98 -9.31 -2.92
C LEU A 21 4.44 -10.72 -3.31
N ALA A 22 4.40 -11.69 -2.38
CA ALA A 22 4.71 -13.08 -2.70
C ALA A 22 3.68 -13.70 -3.66
N THR A 23 2.39 -13.41 -3.47
CA THR A 23 1.34 -13.85 -4.41
C THR A 23 1.45 -13.18 -5.79
N GLU A 24 1.88 -11.92 -5.84
CA GLU A 24 2.20 -11.24 -7.10
C GLU A 24 3.39 -11.89 -7.80
N GLY A 25 4.42 -12.30 -7.06
CA GLY A 25 5.55 -13.06 -7.61
C GLY A 25 5.11 -14.39 -8.25
N ILE A 26 4.16 -15.10 -7.64
CA ILE A 26 3.59 -16.32 -8.21
C ILE A 26 2.82 -16.02 -9.51
N LEU A 27 2.02 -14.95 -9.52
CA LEU A 27 1.30 -14.49 -10.72
C LEU A 27 2.27 -14.07 -11.83
N ALA A 28 3.34 -13.34 -11.51
CA ALA A 28 4.35 -12.95 -12.50
C ALA A 28 5.05 -14.18 -13.09
N LEU A 29 5.30 -15.23 -12.30
CA LEU A 29 5.86 -16.49 -12.79
C LEU A 29 4.89 -17.22 -13.73
N SER A 30 3.57 -17.24 -13.43
CA SER A 30 2.59 -17.83 -14.35
C SER A 30 2.52 -17.05 -15.66
N CYS A 31 2.53 -15.71 -15.61
CA CYS A 31 2.59 -14.83 -16.79
C CYS A 31 3.84 -15.10 -17.64
N ILE A 32 5.01 -15.34 -17.04
CA ILE A 32 6.22 -15.72 -17.81
C ILE A 32 6.02 -17.07 -18.53
N GLY A 33 5.36 -18.02 -17.88
CA GLY A 33 4.99 -19.29 -18.50
C GLY A 33 4.04 -19.11 -19.69
N GLU A 34 3.00 -18.29 -19.51
CA GLU A 34 2.04 -17.94 -20.56
C GLU A 34 2.70 -17.24 -21.75
N ILE A 35 3.59 -16.27 -21.51
CA ILE A 35 4.41 -15.63 -22.54
C ILE A 35 5.22 -16.66 -23.33
N TYR A 36 5.85 -17.63 -22.67
CA TYR A 36 6.62 -18.68 -23.33
C TYR A 36 5.74 -19.58 -24.20
N ILE A 37 4.58 -20.01 -23.69
CA ILE A 37 3.63 -20.88 -24.40
C ILE A 37 3.01 -20.17 -25.60
N LEU A 38 2.77 -18.86 -25.51
CA LEU A 38 2.27 -18.05 -26.62
C LEU A 38 3.35 -17.72 -27.67
N GLY A 39 4.61 -18.13 -27.45
CA GLY A 39 5.72 -17.85 -28.36
C GLY A 39 6.36 -16.47 -28.19
N GLY A 40 6.01 -15.73 -27.14
CA GLY A 40 6.50 -14.38 -26.85
C GLY A 40 8.00 -14.31 -26.51
N LEU A 41 8.66 -15.45 -26.34
CA LEU A 41 10.13 -15.57 -26.16
C LEU A 41 10.86 -16.07 -27.43
N GLY A 42 10.18 -16.08 -28.59
CA GLY A 42 10.76 -16.54 -29.85
C GLY A 42 10.63 -18.04 -30.11
N SER A 43 9.92 -18.77 -29.23
CA SER A 43 9.48 -20.15 -29.44
C SER A 43 8.28 -20.21 -30.40
N PRO A 44 8.08 -21.30 -31.15
CA PRO A 44 6.79 -21.58 -31.76
C PRO A 44 5.70 -21.63 -30.68
N PRO A 45 4.47 -21.13 -30.95
CA PRO A 45 3.36 -21.27 -30.03
C PRO A 45 3.10 -22.75 -29.67
N GLY A 46 2.67 -22.98 -28.44
CA GLY A 46 2.28 -24.28 -27.93
C GLY A 46 1.02 -24.84 -28.59
N THR A 47 0.62 -26.03 -28.18
CA THR A 47 -0.68 -26.62 -28.58
C THR A 47 -1.84 -25.81 -27.97
N ALA A 48 -3.04 -25.95 -28.55
CA ALA A 48 -4.23 -25.31 -28.00
C ALA A 48 -4.48 -25.71 -26.53
N GLU A 49 -4.26 -26.99 -26.20
CA GLU A 49 -4.34 -27.51 -24.82
C GLU A 49 -3.34 -26.83 -23.88
N ALA A 50 -2.07 -26.68 -24.30
CA ALA A 50 -1.07 -26.02 -23.46
C ALA A 50 -1.37 -24.53 -23.23
N ILE A 51 -1.97 -23.85 -24.20
CA ILE A 51 -2.40 -22.45 -24.08
C ILE A 51 -3.57 -22.34 -23.08
N GLU A 52 -4.55 -23.24 -23.17
CA GLU A 52 -5.68 -23.30 -22.25
C GLU A 52 -5.23 -23.57 -20.81
N ASP A 53 -4.35 -24.56 -20.61
CA ASP A 53 -3.76 -24.88 -19.31
C ASP A 53 -3.00 -23.68 -18.71
N ALA A 54 -2.21 -22.97 -19.52
CA ALA A 54 -1.47 -21.79 -19.06
C ALA A 54 -2.42 -20.67 -18.60
N ALA A 55 -3.48 -20.41 -19.36
CA ALA A 55 -4.50 -19.43 -19.00
C ALA A 55 -5.23 -19.80 -17.69
N ASP A 56 -5.56 -21.08 -17.50
CA ASP A 56 -6.19 -21.58 -16.28
C ASP A 56 -5.26 -21.45 -15.06
N ILE A 57 -3.96 -21.72 -15.23
CA ILE A 57 -2.95 -21.53 -14.18
C ILE A 57 -2.83 -20.05 -13.80
N SER A 58 -2.75 -19.14 -14.79
CA SER A 58 -2.70 -17.69 -14.56
C SER A 58 -3.98 -17.19 -13.86
N ALA A 59 -5.15 -17.68 -14.29
CA ALA A 59 -6.43 -17.36 -13.64
C ALA A 59 -6.44 -17.82 -12.17
N LEU A 60 -6.00 -19.05 -11.90
CA LEU A 60 -5.92 -19.59 -10.54
C LEU A 60 -4.91 -18.82 -9.66
N ALA A 61 -3.76 -18.42 -10.22
CA ALA A 61 -2.76 -17.61 -9.54
C ALA A 61 -3.25 -16.19 -9.20
N SER A 62 -4.14 -15.62 -10.02
CA SER A 62 -4.70 -14.28 -9.81
C SER A 62 -5.63 -14.19 -8.59
N LEU A 63 -6.28 -15.29 -8.20
CA LEU A 63 -7.23 -15.32 -7.09
C LEU A 63 -6.59 -15.00 -5.71
N PRO A 64 -5.53 -15.71 -5.27
CA PRO A 64 -4.87 -15.38 -4.00
C PRO A 64 -4.22 -13.99 -4.05
N TYR A 65 -3.70 -13.57 -5.20
CA TYR A 65 -3.17 -12.21 -5.40
C TYR A 65 -4.24 -11.14 -5.13
N MET A 66 -5.39 -11.25 -5.79
CA MET A 66 -6.50 -10.30 -5.63
C MET A 66 -7.04 -10.30 -4.20
N LEU A 67 -7.18 -11.48 -3.57
CA LEU A 67 -7.62 -11.59 -2.19
C LEU A 67 -6.62 -10.92 -1.23
N ALA A 68 -5.33 -11.21 -1.37
CA ALA A 68 -4.29 -10.62 -0.54
C ALA A 68 -4.24 -9.09 -0.70
N TYR A 69 -4.39 -8.59 -1.94
CA TYR A 69 -4.46 -7.15 -2.24
C TYR A 69 -5.62 -6.47 -1.49
N ILE A 70 -6.84 -7.03 -1.59
CA ILE A 70 -8.04 -6.46 -0.95
C ILE A 70 -7.88 -6.45 0.57
N VAL A 71 -7.46 -7.56 1.17
CA VAL A 71 -7.29 -7.66 2.62
C VAL A 71 -6.18 -6.72 3.09
N CYS A 72 -5.08 -6.60 2.35
CA CYS A 72 -3.99 -5.66 2.62
C CYS A 72 -4.51 -4.21 2.62
N GLY A 73 -5.24 -3.82 1.56
CA GLY A 73 -5.83 -2.50 1.43
C GLY A 73 -6.76 -2.15 2.60
N ILE A 74 -7.62 -3.08 3.03
CA ILE A 74 -8.51 -2.89 4.18
C ILE A 74 -7.71 -2.67 5.48
N LEU A 75 -6.67 -3.47 5.72
CA LEU A 75 -5.84 -3.34 6.94
C LEU A 75 -5.08 -2.01 6.95
N VAL A 76 -4.48 -1.63 5.83
CA VAL A 76 -3.77 -0.35 5.68
C VAL A 76 -4.74 0.82 5.83
N ALA A 77 -5.95 0.76 5.24
CA ALA A 77 -6.98 1.77 5.43
C ALA A 77 -7.39 1.91 6.91
N ARG A 78 -7.58 0.79 7.63
CA ARG A 78 -7.85 0.80 9.08
C ARG A 78 -6.70 1.40 9.88
N TRP A 79 -5.46 1.15 9.45
CA TRP A 79 -4.27 1.74 10.07
C TRP A 79 -4.21 3.24 9.83
N ILE A 80 -4.38 3.73 8.60
CA ILE A 80 -4.45 5.15 8.23
C ILE A 80 -5.51 5.88 9.06
N HIS A 81 -6.70 5.29 9.15
CA HIS A 81 -7.77 5.83 9.98
C HIS A 81 -7.36 5.94 11.46
N ARG A 82 -6.69 4.92 12.00
CA ARG A 82 -6.25 4.89 13.40
C ARG A 82 -5.17 5.94 13.67
N ILE A 83 -4.12 6.00 12.86
CA ILE A 83 -3.03 6.97 13.07
C ILE A 83 -3.52 8.40 12.95
N ASN A 84 -4.40 8.68 11.98
CA ASN A 84 -4.96 10.01 11.82
C ASN A 84 -5.85 10.39 13.00
N ARG A 85 -6.70 9.47 13.47
CA ARG A 85 -7.52 9.68 14.67
C ARG A 85 -6.66 9.97 15.91
N ASN A 86 -5.57 9.23 16.13
CA ASN A 86 -4.66 9.51 17.24
C ASN A 86 -4.01 10.90 17.09
N ALA A 87 -3.59 11.29 15.88
CA ALA A 87 -2.97 12.58 15.67
C ALA A 87 -3.91 13.77 15.94
N HIS A 88 -5.21 13.62 15.64
CA HIS A 88 -6.25 14.60 16.02
C HIS A 88 -6.43 14.76 17.53
N HIS A 89 -5.89 13.85 18.35
CA HIS A 89 -5.86 14.05 19.80
C HIS A 89 -4.81 15.09 20.22
N TRP A 90 -3.72 15.20 19.45
CA TRP A 90 -2.58 16.04 19.80
C TRP A 90 -2.59 17.40 19.12
N SER A 91 -3.21 17.51 17.94
CA SER A 91 -3.21 18.76 17.18
C SER A 91 -4.58 19.10 16.61
N ASP A 92 -5.09 20.26 17.00
CA ASP A 92 -6.30 20.87 16.45
C ASP A 92 -6.07 21.52 15.07
N LYS A 93 -4.83 21.53 14.57
CA LYS A 93 -4.46 22.11 13.27
C LYS A 93 -4.64 21.15 12.10
N MET A 94 -5.01 19.89 12.36
CA MET A 94 -5.21 18.90 11.31
C MET A 94 -6.47 19.21 10.47
N THR A 95 -6.31 19.31 9.15
CA THR A 95 -7.44 19.59 8.24
C THR A 95 -8.06 18.34 7.63
N VAL A 96 -7.28 17.26 7.50
CA VAL A 96 -7.79 15.99 6.98
C VAL A 96 -8.28 15.10 8.12
N GLY A 97 -9.59 14.87 8.18
CA GLY A 97 -10.22 14.01 9.18
C GLY A 97 -10.01 12.50 8.94
N PRO A 98 -10.19 11.64 9.97
CA PRO A 98 -9.83 10.22 9.89
C PRO A 98 -10.61 9.40 8.87
N LYS A 99 -11.89 9.73 8.64
CA LYS A 99 -12.71 9.04 7.63
C LYS A 99 -12.32 9.50 6.23
N TRP A 100 -12.07 10.79 6.05
CA TRP A 100 -11.72 11.36 4.75
C TRP A 100 -10.31 10.97 4.31
N ASN A 101 -9.36 10.81 5.23
CA ASN A 101 -8.02 10.33 4.88
C ASN A 101 -8.06 8.98 4.15
N VAL A 102 -9.03 8.11 4.50
CA VAL A 102 -9.30 6.86 3.78
C VAL A 102 -10.20 7.09 2.57
N GLY A 103 -11.26 7.88 2.71
CA GLY A 103 -12.22 8.14 1.63
C GLY A 103 -11.59 8.73 0.36
N TRP A 104 -10.53 9.53 0.49
CA TRP A 104 -9.86 10.14 -0.65
C TRP A 104 -9.19 9.15 -1.59
N PHE A 105 -8.88 7.93 -1.13
CA PHE A 105 -8.35 6.87 -2.00
C PHE A 105 -9.35 6.44 -3.09
N PHE A 106 -10.64 6.71 -2.89
CA PHE A 106 -11.72 6.28 -3.78
C PHE A 106 -12.23 7.40 -4.69
N VAL A 107 -11.68 8.61 -4.59
CA VAL A 107 -12.11 9.78 -5.37
C VAL A 107 -11.05 10.07 -6.45
N PRO A 108 -11.29 9.81 -7.74
CA PRO A 108 -10.25 9.74 -8.78
C PRO A 108 -9.24 10.89 -8.81
N PHE A 109 -9.71 12.14 -8.78
CA PHE A 109 -8.82 13.32 -8.83
C PHE A 109 -8.17 13.63 -7.48
N ALA A 110 -8.92 13.48 -6.39
CA ALA A 110 -8.38 13.72 -5.05
C ALA A 110 -7.36 12.65 -4.66
N ASN A 111 -7.51 11.43 -5.15
CA ASN A 111 -6.63 10.29 -4.92
C ASN A 111 -5.18 10.54 -5.38
N LEU A 112 -4.95 11.54 -6.24
CA LEU A 112 -3.60 11.90 -6.67
C LEU A 112 -2.78 12.61 -5.58
N TRP A 113 -3.42 13.24 -4.59
CA TRP A 113 -2.72 14.06 -3.60
C TRP A 113 -3.31 14.06 -2.18
N MET A 114 -4.63 13.96 -2.04
CA MET A 114 -5.31 14.10 -0.75
C MET A 114 -4.94 13.03 0.27
N PRO A 115 -4.80 11.74 -0.08
CA PRO A 115 -4.38 10.74 0.89
C PRO A 115 -2.95 10.98 1.39
N PHE A 116 -2.04 11.37 0.50
CA PHE A 116 -0.69 11.74 0.87
C PHE A 116 -0.67 12.96 1.80
N ALA A 117 -1.47 13.98 1.51
CA ALA A 117 -1.61 15.15 2.36
C ALA A 117 -2.08 14.79 3.78
N GLY A 118 -3.06 13.89 3.90
CA GLY A 118 -3.56 13.42 5.20
C GLY A 118 -2.53 12.61 5.99
N ILE A 119 -1.78 11.71 5.33
CA ILE A 119 -0.69 10.95 5.96
C ILE A 119 0.45 11.89 6.38
N ARG A 120 0.83 12.85 5.52
CA ARG A 120 1.83 13.88 5.80
C ARG A 120 1.46 14.69 7.05
N GLN A 121 0.24 15.22 7.11
CA GLN A 121 -0.26 15.97 8.26
C GLN A 121 -0.30 15.10 9.52
N THR A 122 -0.70 13.84 9.41
CA THR A 122 -0.74 12.90 10.54
C THR A 122 0.65 12.70 11.15
N ARG A 123 1.66 12.47 10.29
CA ARG A 123 3.05 12.35 10.73
C ARG A 123 3.55 13.66 11.34
N GLY A 124 3.27 14.79 10.69
CA GLY A 124 3.62 16.13 11.17
C GLY A 124 3.08 16.40 12.56
N ALA A 125 1.76 16.22 12.76
CA ALA A 125 1.08 16.42 14.03
C ALA A 125 1.57 15.48 15.14
N THR A 126 2.05 14.29 14.77
CA THR A 126 2.68 13.36 15.73
C THR A 126 4.04 13.88 16.20
N ILE A 127 4.81 14.56 15.35
CA ILE A 127 6.15 15.08 15.67
C ILE A 127 6.07 16.45 16.35
N ASP A 128 5.32 17.38 15.75
CA ASP A 128 5.08 18.74 16.23
C ASP A 128 3.59 19.03 16.10
N SER A 129 2.90 19.06 17.25
CA SER A 129 1.47 19.30 17.32
C SER A 129 1.08 20.77 17.12
N GLU A 130 2.00 21.71 17.37
CA GLU A 130 1.73 23.14 17.24
C GLU A 130 1.85 23.58 15.79
N ASN A 131 2.85 23.06 15.08
CA ASN A 131 3.11 23.39 13.67
C ASN A 131 3.27 22.15 12.77
N PRO A 132 2.24 21.29 12.61
CA PRO A 132 2.33 20.04 11.83
C PRO A 132 2.83 20.22 10.39
N ASP A 133 2.46 21.33 9.74
CA ASP A 133 2.82 21.61 8.35
C ASP A 133 4.27 22.08 8.17
N SER A 134 4.93 22.52 9.25
CA SER A 134 6.35 22.90 9.22
C SER A 134 7.29 21.68 9.22
N VAL A 135 6.79 20.51 9.62
CA VAL A 135 7.57 19.29 9.70
C VAL A 135 8.01 18.84 8.30
N PRO A 136 9.32 18.78 8.02
CA PRO A 136 9.80 18.39 6.70
C PRO A 136 9.36 16.98 6.34
N VAL A 137 8.91 16.82 5.10
CA VAL A 137 8.58 15.51 4.56
C VAL A 137 9.84 14.82 4.08
N PRO A 138 10.15 13.59 4.55
CA PRO A 138 11.30 12.84 4.06
C PRO A 138 11.14 12.41 2.59
N ASP A 139 12.23 12.35 1.83
CA ASP A 139 12.21 11.94 0.42
C ASP A 139 11.63 10.54 0.20
N TRP A 140 11.94 9.59 1.09
CA TRP A 140 11.40 8.23 0.99
C TRP A 140 9.87 8.20 1.02
N MET A 141 9.21 9.17 1.68
CA MET A 141 7.75 9.26 1.74
C MET A 141 7.17 9.81 0.44
N ARG A 142 7.88 10.75 -0.20
CA ARG A 142 7.55 11.21 -1.56
C ARG A 142 7.73 10.10 -2.58
N LEU A 143 8.82 9.34 -2.49
CA LEU A 143 9.08 8.18 -3.34
C LEU A 143 8.00 7.11 -3.16
N TRP A 144 7.62 6.80 -1.92
CA TRP A 144 6.53 5.87 -1.64
C TRP A 144 5.25 6.25 -2.39
N TRP A 145 4.88 7.53 -2.30
CA TRP A 145 3.69 8.03 -2.99
C TRP A 145 3.84 7.98 -4.51
N GLY A 146 5.01 8.32 -5.04
CA GLY A 146 5.31 8.21 -6.47
C GLY A 146 5.18 6.77 -6.99
N PHE A 147 5.73 5.80 -6.26
CA PHE A 147 5.57 4.37 -6.58
C PHE A 147 4.11 3.93 -6.47
N TRP A 148 3.38 4.40 -5.46
CA TRP A 148 1.97 4.07 -5.28
C TRP A 148 1.10 4.60 -6.45
N LEU A 149 1.37 5.82 -6.91
CA LEU A 149 0.72 6.40 -8.10
C LEU A 149 1.06 5.62 -9.35
N ALA A 150 2.35 5.31 -9.57
CA ALA A 150 2.79 4.55 -10.73
C ALA A 150 2.14 3.15 -10.76
N SER A 151 2.10 2.46 -9.62
CA SER A 151 1.50 1.13 -9.47
C SER A 151 -0.01 1.17 -9.73
N THR A 152 -0.70 2.17 -9.16
CA THR A 152 -2.14 2.36 -9.40
C THR A 152 -2.44 2.64 -10.88
N LEU A 153 -1.65 3.47 -11.54
CA LEU A 153 -1.82 3.78 -12.97
C LEU A 153 -1.53 2.57 -13.84
N LEU A 154 -0.45 1.85 -13.58
CA LEU A 154 -0.07 0.64 -14.30
C LEU A 154 -1.14 -0.44 -14.12
N GLY A 155 -1.58 -0.72 -12.90
CA GLY A 155 -2.63 -1.71 -12.62
C GLY A 155 -3.96 -1.38 -13.31
N ASN A 156 -4.37 -0.09 -13.34
CA ASN A 156 -5.56 0.33 -14.09
C ASN A 156 -5.40 0.15 -15.60
N LEU A 157 -4.22 0.44 -16.15
CA LEU A 157 -3.92 0.22 -17.56
C LEU A 157 -3.93 -1.26 -17.91
N THR A 158 -3.20 -2.08 -17.15
CA THR A 158 -3.12 -3.54 -17.33
C THR A 158 -4.50 -4.18 -17.26
N PHE A 159 -5.33 -3.80 -16.30
CA PHE A 159 -6.71 -4.32 -16.20
C PHE A 159 -7.56 -3.98 -17.42
N ARG A 160 -7.47 -2.74 -17.93
CA ARG A 160 -8.23 -2.34 -19.13
C ARG A 160 -7.75 -3.10 -20.38
N LEU A 161 -6.44 -3.27 -20.51
CA LEU A 161 -5.85 -4.01 -21.62
C LEU A 161 -6.17 -5.51 -21.54
N SER A 162 -6.16 -6.12 -20.35
CA SER A 162 -6.48 -7.54 -20.17
C SER A 162 -7.92 -7.86 -20.58
N VAL A 163 -8.88 -7.00 -20.22
CA VAL A 163 -10.29 -7.15 -20.65
C VAL A 163 -10.42 -7.06 -22.18
N ALA A 164 -9.66 -6.17 -22.80
CA ALA A 164 -9.67 -5.94 -24.25
C ALA A 164 -8.84 -6.94 -25.06
N ALA A 165 -7.89 -7.65 -24.44
CA ALA A 165 -6.99 -8.59 -25.11
C ALA A 165 -7.77 -9.79 -25.68
N LYS A 166 -7.52 -10.10 -26.95
CA LYS A 166 -8.19 -11.18 -27.73
C LYS A 166 -7.25 -11.88 -28.71
N THR A 167 -6.00 -11.45 -28.78
CA THR A 167 -4.96 -11.97 -29.70
C THR A 167 -3.74 -12.41 -28.88
N PRO A 168 -2.96 -13.40 -29.33
CA PRO A 168 -1.73 -13.82 -28.64
C PRO A 168 -0.79 -12.66 -28.35
N GLU A 169 -0.62 -11.74 -29.29
CA GLU A 169 0.26 -10.58 -29.15
C GLU A 169 -0.24 -9.63 -28.04
N SER A 170 -1.56 -9.41 -27.98
CA SER A 170 -2.16 -8.60 -26.92
C SER A 170 -2.09 -9.25 -25.54
N LEU A 171 -2.15 -10.59 -25.46
CA LEU A 171 -2.02 -11.34 -24.20
C LEU A 171 -0.58 -11.27 -23.69
N ILE A 172 0.40 -11.55 -24.56
CA ILE A 172 1.82 -11.40 -24.24
C ILE A 172 2.13 -9.99 -23.73
N ALA A 173 1.58 -8.95 -24.37
CA ALA A 173 1.79 -7.58 -23.93
C ALA A 173 1.22 -7.32 -22.52
N VAL A 174 0.04 -7.87 -22.20
CA VAL A 174 -0.58 -7.77 -20.87
C VAL A 174 0.24 -8.51 -19.82
N ASP A 175 0.73 -9.71 -20.13
CA ASP A 175 1.58 -10.49 -19.22
C ASP A 175 2.89 -9.78 -18.89
N TRP A 176 3.51 -9.13 -19.88
CA TRP A 176 4.68 -8.29 -19.62
C TRP A 176 4.39 -7.11 -18.69
N LEU A 177 3.18 -6.55 -18.73
CA LEU A 177 2.78 -5.49 -17.79
C LEU A 177 2.61 -6.02 -16.37
N TYR A 178 2.11 -7.25 -16.18
CA TYR A 178 2.09 -7.90 -14.86
C TYR A 178 3.50 -8.23 -14.35
N VAL A 179 4.41 -8.66 -15.22
CA VAL A 179 5.82 -8.86 -14.83
C VAL A 179 6.47 -7.53 -14.44
N LEU A 180 6.16 -6.45 -15.17
CA LEU A 180 6.66 -5.11 -14.86
C LEU A 180 6.07 -4.55 -13.55
N SER A 181 4.82 -4.87 -13.19
CA SER A 181 4.22 -4.39 -11.94
C SER A 181 5.01 -4.89 -10.73
N LEU A 182 5.47 -6.14 -10.74
CA LEU A 182 6.28 -6.70 -9.67
C LEU A 182 7.55 -5.88 -9.41
N VAL A 183 8.24 -5.42 -10.47
CA VAL A 183 9.45 -4.59 -10.35
C VAL A 183 9.15 -3.26 -9.63
N LEU A 184 7.97 -2.70 -9.87
CA LEU A 184 7.50 -1.46 -9.27
C LEU A 184 6.99 -1.66 -7.84
N ASP A 185 6.37 -2.81 -7.57
CA ASP A 185 5.69 -3.11 -6.32
C ASP A 185 6.65 -3.59 -5.22
N VAL A 186 7.84 -4.09 -5.58
CA VAL A 186 8.93 -4.37 -4.64
C VAL A 186 9.36 -3.12 -3.85
N PRO A 187 9.83 -2.02 -4.48
CA PRO A 187 10.19 -0.81 -3.74
C PRO A 187 8.96 -0.16 -3.07
N LEU A 188 7.78 -0.22 -3.68
CA LEU A 188 6.54 0.25 -3.06
C LEU A 188 6.27 -0.45 -1.72
N THR A 189 6.40 -1.79 -1.69
CA THR A 189 6.16 -2.61 -0.49
C THR A 189 7.17 -2.30 0.62
N ILE A 190 8.45 -2.14 0.26
CA ILE A 190 9.50 -1.76 1.21
C ILE A 190 9.18 -0.39 1.84
N LEU A 191 8.81 0.58 1.00
CA LEU A 191 8.51 1.93 1.43
C LEU A 191 7.21 2.01 2.25
N LEU A 192 6.20 1.21 1.90
CA LEU A 192 4.98 1.05 2.72
C LEU A 192 5.32 0.47 4.10
N CYS A 193 6.17 -0.56 4.16
CA CYS A 193 6.61 -1.12 5.44
C CYS A 193 7.37 -0.10 6.29
N ARG A 194 8.19 0.75 5.66
CA ARG A 194 8.87 1.87 6.32
C ARG A 194 7.87 2.91 6.84
N LEU A 195 6.87 3.28 6.05
CA LEU A 195 5.79 4.20 6.45
C LEU A 195 5.02 3.69 7.67
N LEU A 196 4.62 2.41 7.62
CA LEU A 196 3.90 1.73 8.70
C LEU A 196 4.70 1.73 9.99
N ALA A 197 6.02 1.47 9.91
CA ALA A 197 6.91 1.45 11.06
C ALA A 197 7.13 2.86 11.63
N ASP A 198 7.53 3.82 10.80
CA ASP A 198 7.89 5.18 11.20
C ASP A 198 6.75 5.85 11.99
N ILE A 199 5.54 5.95 11.41
CA ILE A 199 4.43 6.64 12.08
C ILE A 199 3.96 5.86 13.32
N SER A 200 3.94 4.53 13.27
CA SER A 200 3.49 3.75 14.44
C SER A 200 4.44 3.88 15.62
N THR A 201 5.75 3.84 15.37
CA THR A 201 6.78 4.05 16.40
C THR A 201 6.71 5.46 16.97
N LEU A 202 6.56 6.49 16.13
CA LEU A 202 6.40 7.88 16.58
C LEU A 202 5.19 8.03 17.52
N GLN A 203 4.03 7.46 17.16
CA GLN A 203 2.83 7.53 17.99
C GLN A 203 2.95 6.74 19.29
N SER A 204 3.57 5.56 19.25
CA SER A 204 3.81 4.74 20.45
C SER A 204 4.73 5.47 21.43
N GLN A 205 5.83 6.05 20.96
CA GLN A 205 6.78 6.82 21.78
C GLN A 205 6.12 8.06 22.40
N ARG A 206 5.33 8.80 21.63
CA ARG A 206 4.62 9.99 22.14
C ARG A 206 3.61 9.63 23.22
N THR A 207 2.83 8.57 23.00
CA THR A 207 1.85 8.08 23.99
C THR A 207 2.53 7.66 25.29
N ALA A 208 3.68 6.98 25.21
CA ALA A 208 4.45 6.59 26.40
C ALA A 208 4.96 7.81 27.19
N ARG A 209 5.51 8.83 26.50
CA ARG A 209 5.96 10.08 27.15
C ARG A 209 4.83 10.82 27.86
N GLU A 210 3.64 10.86 27.27
CA GLU A 210 2.46 11.50 27.91
C GLU A 210 2.02 10.75 29.16
N ALA A 211 2.08 9.40 29.16
CA ALA A 211 1.79 8.59 30.33
C ALA A 211 2.81 8.83 31.46
N ASP A 212 4.11 8.91 31.14
CA ASP A 212 5.17 9.16 32.11
C ASP A 212 5.03 10.54 32.78
N MET A 213 4.73 11.59 32.00
CA MET A 213 4.51 12.95 32.53
C MET A 213 3.30 13.01 33.47
N SER A 214 2.19 12.37 33.09
CA SER A 214 0.99 12.31 33.95
C SER A 214 1.22 11.51 35.24
N GLY A 215 2.04 10.46 35.18
CA GLY A 215 2.46 9.71 36.38
C GLY A 215 3.38 10.50 37.31
N ALA A 216 4.24 11.35 36.75
CA ALA A 216 5.12 12.23 37.52
C ALA A 216 4.34 13.34 38.27
N GLU A 217 3.34 13.96 37.62
CA GLU A 217 2.51 15.01 38.24
C GLU A 217 1.59 14.51 39.37
N THR A 218 1.25 13.22 39.36
CA THR A 218 0.34 12.61 40.34
C THR A 218 1.06 12.01 41.56
N SER A 219 2.40 12.01 41.57
CA SER A 219 3.20 11.58 42.72
C SER A 219 3.34 12.71 43.75
N PRO A 220 2.94 12.52 45.03
CA PRO A 220 3.05 13.57 46.04
C PRO A 220 4.51 13.96 46.31
N PRO A 221 4.81 15.24 46.57
CA PRO A 221 6.15 15.66 46.95
C PRO A 221 6.56 14.94 48.24
N ALA A 222 7.77 14.36 48.24
CA ALA A 222 8.37 13.65 49.36
C ALA A 222 8.71 14.59 50.53
#